data_AF-A0A930SCY5-F1
#
_entry.id   AF-A0A930SCY5-F1
#
_cell.length_a   1.000
_cell.length_b   1.000
_cell.length_c   1.000
_cell.angle_alpha   90.00
_cell.angle_beta   90.00
_cell.angle_gamma   90.00
#
_symmetry.space_group_name_H-M   'P 1'
#
loop_
_entity.id
_entity.type
_entity.pdbx_description
1 polymer ?
#
loop_
_entity_poly.entity_id
_entity_poly.type
_entity_poly.pdbx_seq_one_letter_code
_entity_poly.pdbx_strand_id
1 'polypeptide(L)'
;MTKQLECLAAMSRPIDDLKAAFGDIIERTRAGLSELLGTKIYINEWAVSDGYLLDINLRPDKKHPALTLSTTYVDKSRNEFSVMRVVEYNPQTGALKTMHNELLEVPPVYQSRHAADVVNRHMAGEFRKLGGRHIEMHANLNAGGYAWLRKGVFPSSKSELDRIVSVSNIPESSKQKWLSWDYETAKRKMLDKQSAQEFKPAFVGSSWRGGVDIKSANAFNVFTGSRISDDKTVNEQWQSEIIARSVRYEQFAESLSDRVAEMLDSIGDRIISKLSKSMENPTRAQARMIDIADAIAALRAERWADVDKLVTETAIKLSRAETAATQDWLTARLPVRVDTLLPSARTLTSVVTARPFHGRLLSGWLDRLNDNDAARVRNAVQTGIVSGQSAAQIARDITNGITAKRTDAEIRSVVRIAVSHISNASREQFFSENKELFASELFVATLDSRTSPICRALDGQRFAIGEGQRPPLHFNCRSVRVAIFDAVLGERPSNPATERQLLAEFNRENGLDARTRDKLPHGMKGKFDKFAIKRKREIIGQIPAKTNYEKWLREQSDEFQNEVLGIKRAKLFRDGDLELKDFVRPDGKQISLADLYKDYEATFKRLGIEL
;
A
#
# COMPACT_ATOMS: atom_id res chain seq x y z
N MET A 1 -40.98 6.31 -20.62
CA MET A 1 -39.68 6.68 -21.24
C MET A 1 -38.63 7.07 -20.21
N THR A 2 -38.87 8.06 -19.33
CA THR A 2 -37.85 8.59 -18.41
C THR A 2 -37.33 7.56 -17.38
N LYS A 3 -38.20 6.76 -16.76
CA LYS A 3 -37.79 5.64 -15.89
C LYS A 3 -37.09 4.47 -16.61
N GLN A 4 -37.36 4.29 -17.91
CA GLN A 4 -36.67 3.29 -18.74
C GLN A 4 -35.26 3.75 -19.13
N LEU A 5 -35.10 5.06 -19.38
CA LEU A 5 -33.81 5.72 -19.61
C LEU A 5 -32.94 5.78 -18.34
N GLU A 6 -33.53 6.03 -17.18
CA GLU A 6 -32.81 5.97 -15.89
C GLU A 6 -32.40 4.54 -15.50
N CYS A 7 -33.22 3.53 -15.81
CA CYS A 7 -32.81 2.13 -15.70
C CYS A 7 -31.65 1.83 -16.65
N LEU A 8 -31.75 2.18 -17.94
CA LEU A 8 -30.68 1.98 -18.94
C LEU A 8 -29.35 2.63 -18.50
N ALA A 9 -29.40 3.82 -17.89
CA ALA A 9 -28.22 4.54 -17.38
C ALA A 9 -27.65 3.98 -16.06
N ALA A 10 -28.43 3.18 -15.29
CA ALA A 10 -27.91 2.41 -14.16
C ALA A 10 -27.40 1.03 -14.59
N MET A 11 -27.97 0.46 -15.66
CA MET A 11 -27.62 -0.83 -16.27
C MET A 11 -26.28 -0.79 -17.01
N SER A 12 -25.80 0.38 -17.41
CA SER A 12 -24.49 0.57 -18.08
C SER A 12 -23.32 0.89 -17.13
N ARG A 13 -23.58 1.18 -15.85
CA ARG A 13 -22.53 1.69 -14.94
C ARG A 13 -21.34 0.75 -14.74
N PRO A 14 -21.50 -0.55 -14.39
CA PRO A 14 -20.33 -1.41 -14.15
C PRO A 14 -19.46 -1.59 -15.39
N ILE A 15 -20.05 -1.54 -16.59
CA ILE A 15 -19.30 -1.66 -17.84
C ILE A 15 -18.64 -0.35 -18.23
N ASP A 16 -19.31 0.78 -18.01
CA ASP A 16 -18.74 2.12 -18.22
C ASP A 16 -17.62 2.41 -17.21
N ASP A 17 -17.77 1.96 -15.96
CA ASP A 17 -16.75 2.00 -14.91
C ASP A 17 -15.55 1.12 -15.28
N LEU A 18 -15.78 -0.10 -15.79
CA LEU A 18 -14.71 -0.98 -16.25
C LEU A 18 -13.96 -0.39 -17.45
N LYS A 19 -14.68 0.23 -18.40
CA LYS A 19 -14.10 0.93 -19.54
C LYS A 19 -13.29 2.15 -19.09
N ALA A 20 -13.84 2.97 -18.20
CA ALA A 20 -13.17 4.14 -17.66
C ALA A 20 -11.90 3.76 -16.88
N ALA A 21 -11.96 2.67 -16.11
CA ALA A 21 -10.81 2.14 -15.38
C ALA A 21 -9.77 1.47 -16.27
N PHE A 22 -10.09 1.11 -17.53
CA PHE A 22 -9.22 0.29 -18.36
C PHE A 22 -7.87 0.97 -18.64
N GLY A 23 -7.87 2.27 -18.96
CA GLY A 23 -6.64 3.04 -19.14
C GLY A 23 -5.72 2.98 -17.91
N ASP A 24 -6.30 3.19 -16.73
CA ASP A 24 -5.55 3.09 -15.47
C ASP A 24 -5.05 1.67 -15.19
N ILE A 25 -5.81 0.64 -15.56
CA ILE A 25 -5.38 -0.75 -15.40
C ILE A 25 -4.18 -1.03 -16.31
N ILE A 26 -4.21 -0.54 -17.56
CA ILE A 26 -3.09 -0.68 -18.48
C ILE A 26 -1.83 -0.04 -17.87
N GLU A 27 -1.94 1.20 -17.38
CA GLU A 27 -0.82 1.92 -16.78
C GLU A 27 -0.30 1.26 -15.50
N ARG A 28 -1.19 0.83 -14.59
CA ARG A 28 -0.79 0.09 -13.38
C ARG A 28 -0.07 -1.21 -13.72
N THR A 29 -0.55 -1.93 -14.74
CA THR A 29 0.07 -3.17 -15.19
C THR A 29 1.43 -2.91 -15.82
N ARG A 30 1.56 -1.87 -16.66
CA ARG A 30 2.84 -1.41 -17.23
C ARG A 30 3.85 -1.05 -16.14
N ALA A 31 3.43 -0.28 -15.13
CA ALA A 31 4.26 0.12 -14.01
C ALA A 31 4.71 -1.11 -13.19
N GLY A 32 3.78 -2.00 -12.84
CA GLY A 32 4.08 -3.22 -12.10
C GLY A 32 5.01 -4.18 -12.86
N LEU A 33 4.85 -4.32 -14.17
CA LEU A 33 5.76 -5.09 -15.01
C LEU A 33 7.14 -4.43 -15.08
N SER A 34 7.20 -3.10 -15.19
CA SER A 34 8.47 -2.37 -15.22
C SER A 34 9.27 -2.53 -13.92
N GLU A 35 8.58 -2.43 -12.79
CA GLU A 35 9.15 -2.63 -11.45
C GLU A 35 9.65 -4.08 -11.27
N LEU A 36 8.79 -5.07 -11.55
CA LEU A 36 9.11 -6.49 -11.38
C LEU A 36 10.32 -6.92 -12.23
N LEU A 37 10.39 -6.43 -13.46
CA LEU A 37 11.38 -6.88 -14.44
C LEU A 37 12.64 -6.02 -14.43
N GLY A 38 12.64 -4.88 -13.73
CA GLY A 38 13.76 -3.95 -13.69
C GLY A 38 14.08 -3.34 -15.06
N THR A 39 13.09 -3.23 -15.95
CA THR A 39 13.24 -2.69 -17.30
C THR A 39 12.06 -1.80 -17.65
N LYS A 40 12.25 -0.89 -18.62
CA LYS A 40 11.18 -0.01 -19.07
C LYS A 40 10.23 -0.80 -19.98
N ILE A 41 8.97 -0.87 -19.58
CA ILE A 41 7.89 -1.45 -20.37
C ILE A 41 7.09 -0.32 -21.03
N TYR A 42 6.81 -0.49 -22.31
CA TYR A 42 6.02 0.39 -23.16
C TYR A 42 4.68 -0.26 -23.46
N ILE A 43 3.67 0.54 -23.76
CA ILE A 43 2.39 0.07 -24.28
C ILE A 43 2.45 0.23 -25.79
N ASN A 44 2.04 -0.79 -26.54
CA ASN A 44 1.93 -0.66 -27.98
C ASN A 44 0.66 0.14 -28.34
N GLU A 45 0.83 1.42 -28.69
CA GLU A 45 -0.28 2.36 -28.95
C GLU A 45 -1.15 1.93 -30.15
N TRP A 46 -0.60 1.20 -31.14
CA TRP A 46 -1.36 0.66 -32.26
C TRP A 46 -2.33 -0.46 -31.84
N ALA A 47 -2.04 -1.17 -30.74
CA ALA A 47 -2.94 -2.16 -30.16
C ALA A 47 -4.04 -1.53 -29.27
N VAL A 48 -3.85 -0.27 -28.85
CA VAL A 48 -4.82 0.48 -28.02
C VAL A 48 -5.91 1.12 -28.89
N SER A 49 -5.60 1.52 -30.13
CA SER A 49 -6.60 2.10 -31.05
C SER A 49 -7.66 1.11 -31.54
N ASP A 50 -7.36 -0.20 -31.54
CA ASP A 50 -8.31 -1.27 -31.84
C ASP A 50 -9.05 -1.80 -30.59
N GLY A 51 -8.80 -1.20 -29.41
CA GLY A 51 -9.29 -1.64 -28.10
C GLY A 51 -10.80 -1.49 -27.84
N TYR A 52 -11.59 -1.10 -28.85
CA TYR A 52 -13.05 -1.12 -28.81
C TYR A 52 -13.63 -1.75 -30.08
N LEU A 53 -13.40 -3.04 -30.27
CA LEU A 53 -14.39 -3.81 -31.00
C LEU A 53 -15.48 -4.20 -30.00
N LEU A 54 -16.61 -3.48 -30.06
CA LEU A 54 -17.89 -4.02 -29.63
C LEU A 54 -18.25 -5.12 -30.64
N ASP A 55 -17.46 -6.21 -30.65
CA ASP A 55 -17.61 -7.26 -31.63
C ASP A 55 -18.76 -8.14 -31.19
N ILE A 56 -19.91 -7.91 -31.80
CA ILE A 56 -21.09 -8.76 -31.65
C ILE A 56 -20.83 -10.16 -32.27
N ASN A 57 -19.65 -10.39 -32.90
CA ASN A 57 -19.42 -11.53 -33.79
C ASN A 57 -18.29 -12.50 -33.42
N LEU A 58 -17.56 -12.35 -32.31
CA LEU A 58 -16.47 -13.30 -31.97
C LEU A 58 -16.84 -14.43 -31.00
N ARG A 59 -18.13 -14.76 -30.84
CA ARG A 59 -18.57 -16.06 -30.29
C ARG A 59 -19.62 -16.78 -31.14
N PRO A 60 -19.54 -18.12 -31.23
CA PRO A 60 -20.55 -18.95 -31.91
C PRO A 60 -21.94 -18.92 -31.23
N ASP A 61 -22.02 -18.59 -29.94
CA ASP A 61 -23.27 -18.51 -29.19
C ASP A 61 -23.70 -17.05 -28.97
N LYS A 62 -24.39 -16.51 -29.97
CA LYS A 62 -24.97 -15.14 -30.04
C LYS A 62 -26.03 -14.81 -28.97
N LYS A 63 -25.88 -15.22 -27.70
CA LYS A 63 -26.91 -15.08 -26.65
C LYS A 63 -26.59 -14.07 -25.55
N HIS A 64 -25.34 -13.63 -25.38
CA HIS A 64 -24.97 -12.68 -24.32
C HIS A 64 -24.06 -11.56 -24.81
N PRO A 65 -24.30 -10.29 -24.41
CA PRO A 65 -23.41 -9.20 -24.74
C PRO A 65 -22.13 -9.26 -23.88
N ALA A 66 -21.00 -8.86 -24.47
CA ALA A 66 -19.69 -8.93 -23.84
C ALA A 66 -18.83 -7.70 -24.19
N LEU A 67 -17.80 -7.45 -23.37
CA LEU A 67 -16.78 -6.42 -23.59
C LEU A 67 -15.41 -7.07 -23.75
N THR A 68 -14.76 -6.81 -24.88
CA THR A 68 -13.39 -7.27 -25.14
C THR A 68 -12.40 -6.22 -24.67
N LEU A 69 -11.43 -6.64 -23.88
CA LEU A 69 -10.34 -5.84 -23.34
C LEU A 69 -9.02 -6.44 -23.80
N SER A 70 -8.29 -5.72 -24.65
CA SER A 70 -7.02 -6.18 -25.22
C SER A 70 -5.92 -5.15 -25.00
N THR A 71 -4.71 -5.61 -24.73
CA THR A 71 -3.53 -4.75 -24.64
C THR A 71 -2.25 -5.54 -24.88
N THR A 72 -1.26 -4.88 -25.46
CA THR A 72 0.08 -5.44 -25.69
C THR A 72 1.14 -4.57 -25.04
N TYR A 73 1.97 -5.18 -24.21
CA TYR A 73 3.12 -4.53 -23.56
C TYR A 73 4.42 -4.97 -24.22
N VAL A 74 5.35 -4.04 -24.43
CA VAL A 74 6.60 -4.31 -25.14
C VAL A 74 7.78 -3.78 -24.34
N ASP A 75 8.86 -4.56 -24.22
CA ASP A 75 10.11 -4.09 -23.62
C ASP A 75 11.05 -3.42 -24.64
N LYS A 76 12.19 -2.88 -24.18
CA LYS A 76 13.21 -2.28 -25.07
C LYS A 76 13.77 -3.27 -26.12
N SER A 77 13.70 -4.56 -25.85
CA SER A 77 14.21 -5.64 -26.70
C SER A 77 13.14 -6.22 -27.63
N ARG A 78 11.96 -5.59 -27.71
CA ARG A 78 10.79 -6.03 -28.50
C ARG A 78 10.20 -7.38 -28.08
N ASN A 79 10.36 -7.76 -26.82
CA ASN A 79 9.60 -8.88 -26.26
C ASN A 79 8.18 -8.41 -25.91
N GLU A 80 7.16 -9.11 -26.41
CA GLU A 80 5.76 -8.70 -26.33
C GLU A 80 4.95 -9.55 -25.35
N PHE A 81 4.23 -8.89 -24.44
CA PHE A 81 3.20 -9.50 -23.61
C PHE A 81 1.84 -9.17 -24.21
N SER A 82 1.11 -10.17 -24.67
CA SER A 82 -0.21 -9.99 -25.28
C SER A 82 -1.30 -10.49 -24.34
N VAL A 83 -2.29 -9.63 -24.08
CA VAL A 83 -3.39 -9.93 -23.15
C VAL A 83 -4.71 -9.63 -23.82
N MET A 84 -5.62 -10.59 -23.87
CA MET A 84 -6.99 -10.42 -24.34
C MET A 84 -7.97 -11.10 -23.40
N ARG A 85 -8.98 -10.36 -22.97
CA ARG A 85 -10.04 -10.86 -22.10
C ARG A 85 -11.40 -10.43 -22.60
N VAL A 86 -12.39 -11.28 -22.41
CA VAL A 86 -13.79 -11.01 -22.78
C VAL A 86 -14.65 -11.09 -21.53
N VAL A 87 -15.32 -10.00 -21.18
CA VAL A 87 -16.17 -9.92 -20.00
C VAL A 87 -17.64 -9.99 -20.40
N GLU A 88 -18.30 -11.07 -20.02
CA GLU A 88 -19.75 -11.22 -20.19
C GLU A 88 -20.52 -10.44 -19.12
N TYR A 89 -21.67 -9.89 -19.52
CA TYR A 89 -22.55 -9.19 -18.59
C TYR A 89 -24.02 -9.48 -18.87
N ASN A 90 -24.86 -9.21 -17.87
CA ASN A 90 -26.31 -9.22 -18.05
C ASN A 90 -26.78 -7.85 -18.55
N PRO A 91 -27.35 -7.73 -19.77
CA PRO A 91 -27.80 -6.45 -20.32
C PRO A 91 -28.93 -5.82 -19.53
N GLN A 92 -29.70 -6.60 -18.77
CA GLN A 92 -30.85 -6.12 -18.00
C GLN A 92 -30.46 -5.59 -16.61
N THR A 93 -29.32 -6.03 -16.06
CA THR A 93 -28.92 -5.68 -14.69
C THR A 93 -27.55 -4.99 -14.61
N GLY A 94 -26.79 -4.97 -15.70
CA GLY A 94 -25.40 -4.51 -15.71
C GLY A 94 -24.43 -5.41 -14.95
N ALA A 95 -24.92 -6.51 -14.36
CA ALA A 95 -24.10 -7.40 -13.54
C ALA A 95 -23.10 -8.18 -14.41
N LEU A 96 -21.84 -8.12 -14.01
CA LEU A 96 -20.78 -8.93 -14.62
C LEU A 96 -21.02 -10.41 -14.33
N LYS A 97 -20.89 -11.26 -15.35
CA LYS A 97 -21.06 -12.72 -15.25
C LYS A 97 -19.71 -13.42 -15.15
N THR A 98 -19.11 -13.68 -16.30
CA THR A 98 -17.88 -14.45 -16.45
C THR A 98 -16.87 -13.64 -17.23
N MET A 99 -15.63 -13.60 -16.74
CA MET A 99 -14.51 -13.09 -17.53
C MET A 99 -13.80 -14.28 -18.17
N HIS A 100 -13.69 -14.26 -19.48
CA HIS A 100 -12.95 -15.23 -20.25
C HIS A 100 -11.55 -14.70 -20.52
N ASN A 101 -10.54 -15.47 -20.13
CA ASN A 101 -9.15 -15.19 -20.47
C ASN A 101 -8.85 -15.87 -21.82
N GLU A 102 -8.97 -15.11 -22.90
CA GLU A 102 -8.83 -15.62 -24.28
C GLU A 102 -7.36 -15.67 -24.71
N LEU A 103 -6.54 -14.69 -24.28
CA LEU A 103 -5.10 -14.67 -24.54
C LEU A 103 -4.33 -14.13 -23.34
N LEU A 104 -3.29 -14.87 -22.94
CA LEU A 104 -2.23 -14.37 -22.05
C LEU A 104 -0.90 -14.95 -22.50
N GLU A 105 -0.17 -14.18 -23.28
CA GLU A 105 1.15 -14.55 -23.78
C GLU A 105 2.24 -13.84 -22.97
N VAL A 106 3.20 -14.64 -22.47
CA VAL A 106 4.34 -14.14 -21.71
C VAL A 106 5.61 -14.56 -22.46
N PRO A 107 6.50 -13.61 -22.81
CA PRO A 107 7.76 -13.92 -23.50
C PRO A 107 8.58 -14.97 -22.73
N PRO A 108 9.23 -15.92 -23.43
CA PRO A 108 10.05 -16.97 -22.79
C PRO A 108 11.06 -16.44 -21.78
N VAL A 109 11.69 -15.29 -22.05
CA VAL A 109 12.65 -14.62 -21.15
C VAL A 109 12.05 -14.21 -19.79
N TYR A 110 10.73 -14.05 -19.71
CA TYR A 110 9.99 -13.65 -18.52
C TYR A 110 9.14 -14.77 -17.91
N GLN A 111 9.12 -15.95 -18.54
CA GLN A 111 8.51 -17.15 -17.96
C GLN A 111 9.29 -17.53 -16.71
N SER A 112 8.62 -17.60 -15.55
CA SER A 112 9.18 -17.79 -14.18
C SER A 112 9.49 -16.52 -13.37
N ARG A 113 9.28 -15.31 -13.91
CA ARG A 113 9.44 -14.06 -13.14
C ARG A 113 8.14 -13.49 -12.56
N HIS A 114 7.08 -14.29 -12.45
CA HIS A 114 5.77 -13.86 -11.94
C HIS A 114 5.08 -12.74 -12.76
N ALA A 115 5.47 -12.52 -14.03
CA ALA A 115 4.87 -11.49 -14.87
C ALA A 115 3.36 -11.70 -15.10
N ALA A 116 2.94 -12.96 -15.27
CA ALA A 116 1.52 -13.33 -15.36
C ALA A 116 0.72 -12.97 -14.10
N ASP A 117 1.35 -12.98 -12.92
CA ASP A 117 0.72 -12.62 -11.65
C ASP A 117 0.37 -11.14 -11.62
N VAL A 118 1.29 -10.29 -12.09
CA VAL A 118 1.07 -8.84 -12.21
C VAL A 118 -0.08 -8.54 -13.17
N VAL A 119 -0.07 -9.14 -14.36
CA VAL A 119 -1.14 -8.96 -15.35
C VAL A 119 -2.50 -9.42 -14.79
N ASN A 120 -2.54 -10.58 -14.16
CA ASN A 120 -3.77 -11.12 -13.58
C ASN A 120 -4.30 -10.25 -12.43
N ARG A 121 -3.42 -9.73 -11.58
CA ARG A 121 -3.78 -8.96 -10.38
C ARG A 121 -4.61 -7.73 -10.68
N HIS A 122 -4.21 -6.92 -11.66
CA HIS A 122 -4.86 -5.63 -11.89
C HIS A 122 -6.24 -5.80 -12.53
N MET A 123 -6.34 -6.60 -13.58
CA MET A 123 -7.60 -6.79 -14.31
C MET A 123 -8.60 -7.69 -13.57
N ALA A 124 -8.15 -8.81 -12.98
CA ALA A 124 -9.03 -9.62 -12.14
C ALA A 124 -9.43 -8.88 -10.86
N GLY A 125 -8.55 -8.01 -10.34
CA GLY A 125 -8.84 -7.15 -9.21
C GLY A 125 -9.97 -6.17 -9.51
N GLU A 126 -9.90 -5.45 -10.63
CA GLU A 126 -10.96 -4.52 -11.02
C GLU A 126 -12.27 -5.22 -11.35
N PHE A 127 -12.20 -6.34 -12.08
CA PHE A 127 -13.36 -7.20 -12.34
C PHE A 127 -14.05 -7.66 -11.04
N ARG A 128 -13.27 -8.05 -10.03
CA ARG A 128 -13.80 -8.46 -8.71
C ARG A 128 -14.45 -7.30 -7.96
N LYS A 129 -13.85 -6.10 -7.98
CA LYS A 129 -14.40 -4.88 -7.34
C LYS A 129 -15.76 -4.51 -7.93
N LEU A 130 -15.91 -4.64 -9.25
CA LEU A 130 -17.16 -4.36 -9.97
C LEU A 130 -18.19 -5.49 -9.84
N GLY A 131 -17.93 -6.49 -8.99
CA GLY A 131 -18.86 -7.55 -8.64
C GLY A 131 -18.71 -8.85 -9.41
N GLY A 132 -17.76 -8.93 -10.35
CA GLY A 132 -17.43 -10.15 -11.09
C GLY A 132 -16.87 -11.25 -10.18
N ARG A 133 -17.26 -12.50 -10.41
CA ARG A 133 -16.95 -13.62 -9.51
C ARG A 133 -16.29 -14.82 -10.20
N HIS A 134 -16.53 -15.03 -11.48
CA HIS A 134 -16.09 -16.23 -12.17
C HIS A 134 -15.15 -15.89 -13.33
N ILE A 135 -14.07 -16.65 -13.45
CA ILE A 135 -13.12 -16.55 -14.56
C ILE A 135 -13.05 -17.90 -15.25
N GLU A 136 -13.15 -17.90 -16.57
CA GLU A 136 -12.98 -19.08 -17.40
C GLU A 136 -11.86 -18.90 -18.40
N MET A 137 -11.29 -20.01 -18.85
CA MET A 137 -10.27 -19.99 -19.89
C MET A 137 -10.13 -21.34 -20.58
N HIS A 138 -9.52 -21.28 -21.76
CA HIS A 138 -8.96 -22.44 -22.42
C HIS A 138 -7.46 -22.47 -22.14
N ALA A 139 -7.01 -23.42 -21.33
CA ALA A 139 -5.59 -23.59 -21.07
C ALA A 139 -4.97 -24.32 -22.28
N ASN A 140 -4.31 -23.60 -23.17
CA ASN A 140 -3.54 -24.16 -24.29
C ASN A 140 -2.10 -23.61 -24.35
N LEU A 141 -1.24 -24.31 -25.11
CA LEU A 141 0.16 -23.99 -25.46
C LEU A 141 1.23 -24.17 -24.37
N ASN A 142 2.36 -24.75 -24.81
CA ASN A 142 3.68 -25.03 -24.21
C ASN A 142 3.78 -25.28 -22.69
N ALA A 143 3.33 -24.38 -21.81
CA ALA A 143 3.41 -24.53 -20.34
C ALA A 143 2.12 -24.16 -19.58
N GLY A 144 1.06 -23.73 -20.29
CA GLY A 144 -0.14 -23.14 -19.69
C GLY A 144 -0.95 -24.10 -18.81
N GLY A 145 -1.16 -25.34 -19.25
CA GLY A 145 -1.97 -26.33 -18.53
C GLY A 145 -1.53 -26.54 -17.08
N TYR A 146 -0.25 -26.84 -16.85
CA TYR A 146 0.29 -26.98 -15.49
C TYR A 146 0.22 -25.68 -14.68
N ALA A 147 0.56 -24.54 -15.30
CA ALA A 147 0.58 -23.25 -14.62
C ALA A 147 -0.80 -22.80 -14.14
N TRP A 148 -1.86 -23.08 -14.92
CA TRP A 148 -3.22 -22.71 -14.55
C TRP A 148 -3.82 -23.61 -13.46
N LEU A 149 -3.48 -24.90 -13.42
CA LEU A 149 -3.84 -25.79 -12.29
C LEU A 149 -3.20 -25.30 -10.98
N ARG A 150 -1.93 -24.86 -11.03
CA ARG A 150 -1.23 -24.22 -9.89
C ARG A 150 -1.88 -22.91 -9.43
N LYS A 151 -2.65 -22.27 -10.31
CA LYS A 151 -3.40 -21.02 -10.07
C LYS A 151 -4.86 -21.25 -9.72
N GLY A 152 -5.25 -22.49 -9.42
CA GLY A 152 -6.59 -22.82 -8.94
C GLY A 152 -7.66 -22.85 -10.03
N VAL A 153 -7.26 -22.82 -11.30
CA VAL A 153 -8.16 -23.00 -12.43
C VAL A 153 -8.25 -24.49 -12.71
N PHE A 154 -9.47 -25.03 -12.68
CA PHE A 154 -9.72 -26.45 -12.87
C PHE A 154 -10.90 -26.68 -13.82
N PRO A 155 -10.94 -27.81 -14.56
CA PRO A 155 -12.12 -28.21 -15.33
C PRO A 155 -13.37 -28.39 -14.47
N SER A 156 -14.54 -28.49 -15.08
CA SER A 156 -15.79 -28.76 -14.35
C SER A 156 -15.81 -30.15 -13.71
N SER A 157 -15.02 -31.10 -14.23
CA SER A 157 -14.92 -32.47 -13.71
C SER A 157 -13.51 -33.04 -13.83
N LYS A 158 -13.19 -34.03 -12.97
CA LYS A 158 -11.86 -34.67 -12.94
C LYS A 158 -11.53 -35.46 -14.21
N SER A 159 -12.54 -35.92 -14.97
CA SER A 159 -12.39 -36.85 -16.10
C SER A 159 -11.44 -36.34 -17.18
N GLU A 160 -11.42 -35.04 -17.43
CA GLU A 160 -10.53 -34.41 -18.41
C GLU A 160 -9.05 -34.48 -17.95
N LEU A 161 -8.80 -34.24 -16.66
CA LEU A 161 -7.45 -34.37 -16.09
C LEU A 161 -7.00 -35.83 -16.00
N ASP A 162 -7.92 -36.74 -15.65
CA ASP A 162 -7.64 -38.17 -15.62
C ASP A 162 -7.22 -38.67 -17.01
N ARG A 163 -7.91 -38.23 -18.07
CA ARG A 163 -7.54 -38.55 -19.45
C ARG A 163 -6.13 -38.07 -19.78
N ILE A 164 -5.79 -36.81 -19.45
CA ILE A 164 -4.45 -36.23 -19.67
C ILE A 164 -3.37 -37.05 -18.96
N VAL A 165 -3.57 -37.38 -17.69
CA VAL A 165 -2.60 -38.16 -16.91
C VAL A 165 -2.42 -39.57 -17.48
N SER A 166 -3.52 -40.21 -17.91
CA SER A 166 -3.49 -41.58 -18.43
C SER A 166 -2.64 -41.70 -19.69
N VAL A 167 -2.74 -40.74 -20.60
CA VAL A 167 -1.98 -40.71 -21.87
C VAL A 167 -0.60 -40.07 -21.76
N SER A 168 -0.26 -39.50 -20.60
CA SER A 168 1.03 -38.83 -20.38
C SER A 168 2.20 -39.81 -20.20
N ASN A 169 3.43 -39.32 -20.39
CA ASN A 169 4.66 -40.10 -20.25
C ASN A 169 5.25 -40.07 -18.82
N ILE A 170 4.40 -40.01 -17.79
CA ILE A 170 4.84 -40.07 -16.38
C ILE A 170 4.91 -41.52 -15.88
N PRO A 171 5.65 -41.82 -14.79
CA PRO A 171 5.73 -43.15 -14.22
C PRO A 171 4.36 -43.76 -13.89
N GLU A 172 4.20 -45.06 -14.11
CA GLU A 172 2.93 -45.78 -13.88
C GLU A 172 2.46 -45.68 -12.42
N SER A 173 3.39 -45.67 -11.47
CA SER A 173 3.10 -45.44 -10.05
C SER A 173 2.46 -44.07 -9.80
N SER A 174 2.92 -43.03 -10.48
CA SER A 174 2.33 -41.68 -10.41
C SER A 174 0.95 -41.63 -11.08
N LYS A 175 0.74 -42.37 -12.18
CA LYS A 175 -0.58 -42.48 -12.82
C LYS A 175 -1.59 -43.13 -11.88
N GLN A 176 -1.26 -44.29 -11.32
CA GLN A 176 -2.11 -45.00 -10.37
C GLN A 176 -2.42 -44.13 -9.13
N LYS A 177 -1.42 -43.41 -8.63
CA LYS A 177 -1.58 -42.46 -7.52
C LYS A 177 -2.57 -41.35 -7.85
N TRP A 178 -2.48 -40.73 -9.04
CA TRP A 178 -3.44 -39.71 -9.48
C TRP A 178 -4.87 -40.26 -9.65
N LEU A 179 -5.00 -41.43 -10.26
CA LEU A 179 -6.28 -42.07 -10.51
C LEU A 179 -6.97 -42.48 -9.20
N SER A 180 -6.21 -42.78 -8.14
CA SER A 180 -6.74 -43.09 -6.80
C SER A 180 -7.36 -41.89 -6.08
N TRP A 181 -7.02 -40.65 -6.47
CA TRP A 181 -7.52 -39.45 -5.79
C TRP A 181 -8.93 -39.08 -6.22
N ASP A 182 -9.74 -38.61 -5.27
CA ASP A 182 -10.96 -37.86 -5.60
C ASP A 182 -10.61 -36.46 -6.16
N TYR A 183 -11.61 -35.75 -6.69
CA TYR A 183 -11.34 -34.49 -7.39
C TYR A 183 -10.81 -33.40 -6.45
N GLU A 184 -11.35 -33.30 -5.24
CA GLU A 184 -10.94 -32.28 -4.28
C GLU A 184 -9.53 -32.51 -3.74
N THR A 185 -9.14 -33.78 -3.57
CA THR A 185 -7.77 -34.17 -3.24
C THR A 185 -6.83 -33.84 -4.38
N ALA A 186 -7.20 -34.13 -5.64
CA ALA A 186 -6.40 -33.77 -6.81
C ALA A 186 -6.20 -32.25 -6.91
N LYS A 187 -7.25 -31.44 -6.70
CA LYS A 187 -7.15 -29.97 -6.65
C LYS A 187 -6.16 -29.51 -5.58
N ARG A 188 -6.33 -30.00 -4.35
CA ARG A 188 -5.46 -29.64 -3.21
C ARG A 188 -4.00 -30.01 -3.45
N LYS A 189 -3.74 -31.19 -4.03
CA LYS A 189 -2.38 -31.66 -4.36
C LYS A 189 -1.76 -30.85 -5.50
N MET A 190 -2.54 -30.41 -6.48
CA MET A 190 -2.05 -29.49 -7.51
C MET A 190 -1.77 -28.08 -6.96
N LEU A 191 -2.47 -27.64 -5.92
CA LEU A 191 -2.19 -26.37 -5.24
C LEU A 191 -0.97 -26.41 -4.30
N ASP A 192 -0.53 -27.59 -3.86
CA ASP A 192 0.72 -27.77 -3.14
C ASP A 192 1.93 -27.86 -4.08
N LYS A 193 2.99 -27.07 -3.82
CA LYS A 193 4.12 -26.94 -4.75
C LYS A 193 4.91 -28.24 -4.89
N GLN A 194 5.11 -28.93 -3.77
CA GLN A 194 5.91 -30.15 -3.72
C GLN A 194 5.18 -31.31 -4.41
N SER A 195 3.89 -31.47 -4.12
CA SER A 195 3.05 -32.52 -4.72
C SER A 195 2.81 -32.28 -6.22
N ALA A 196 2.56 -31.05 -6.65
CA ALA A 196 2.28 -30.74 -8.05
C ALA A 196 3.48 -31.03 -8.98
N GLN A 197 4.71 -30.91 -8.47
CA GLN A 197 5.92 -31.06 -9.27
C GLN A 197 6.08 -32.46 -9.87
N GLU A 198 5.55 -33.49 -9.19
CA GLU A 198 5.49 -34.88 -9.69
C GLU A 198 4.67 -35.00 -10.99
N PHE A 199 3.60 -34.20 -11.12
CA PHE A 199 2.66 -34.24 -12.25
C PHE A 199 2.93 -33.17 -13.31
N LYS A 200 3.96 -32.34 -13.11
CA LYS A 200 4.35 -31.30 -14.08
C LYS A 200 4.51 -31.85 -15.50
N PRO A 201 5.21 -32.98 -15.76
CA PRO A 201 5.38 -33.48 -17.12
C PRO A 201 4.06 -33.92 -17.80
N ALA A 202 3.01 -34.23 -17.03
CA ALA A 202 1.71 -34.60 -17.60
C ALA A 202 0.91 -33.39 -18.09
N PHE A 203 1.02 -32.24 -17.41
CA PHE A 203 0.18 -31.07 -17.67
C PHE A 203 0.89 -29.94 -18.42
N VAL A 204 2.21 -30.00 -18.60
CA VAL A 204 2.93 -29.10 -19.49
C VAL A 204 2.56 -29.45 -20.93
N GLY A 205 2.06 -28.47 -21.70
CA GLY A 205 1.58 -28.68 -23.07
C GLY A 205 0.19 -29.30 -23.20
N SER A 206 -0.51 -29.61 -22.09
CA SER A 206 -1.89 -30.13 -22.15
C SER A 206 -2.90 -29.05 -22.54
N SER A 207 -3.98 -29.45 -23.23
CA SER A 207 -5.11 -28.58 -23.57
C SER A 207 -6.36 -28.99 -22.80
N TRP A 208 -7.01 -28.05 -22.12
CA TRP A 208 -8.29 -28.29 -21.41
C TRP A 208 -9.03 -26.97 -21.15
N ARG A 209 -10.34 -27.05 -20.87
CA ARG A 209 -11.15 -25.89 -20.47
C ARG A 209 -11.48 -25.93 -18.99
N GLY A 210 -11.40 -24.79 -18.31
CA GLY A 210 -11.78 -24.71 -16.91
C GLY A 210 -12.01 -23.30 -16.42
N GLY A 211 -12.27 -23.18 -15.12
CA GLY A 211 -12.56 -21.91 -14.48
C GLY A 211 -12.21 -21.88 -13.01
N VAL A 212 -12.39 -20.70 -12.42
CA VAL A 212 -12.14 -20.42 -11.00
C VAL A 212 -13.14 -19.39 -10.47
N ASP A 213 -13.72 -19.67 -9.30
CA ASP A 213 -14.53 -18.72 -8.55
C ASP A 213 -13.62 -17.89 -7.64
N ILE A 214 -13.44 -16.62 -8.01
CA ILE A 214 -12.61 -15.64 -7.28
C ILE A 214 -13.41 -14.88 -6.22
N LYS A 215 -14.58 -15.38 -5.80
CA LYS A 215 -15.36 -14.80 -4.70
C LYS A 215 -14.55 -14.74 -3.41
N SER A 216 -13.86 -15.81 -3.06
CA SER A 216 -12.95 -15.86 -1.91
C SER A 216 -11.61 -15.20 -2.26
N ALA A 217 -11.07 -14.41 -1.34
CA ALA A 217 -9.72 -13.87 -1.44
C ALA A 217 -8.66 -14.98 -1.44
N ASN A 218 -8.90 -16.15 -0.85
CA ASN A 218 -7.99 -17.28 -1.04
C ASN A 218 -7.92 -17.73 -2.52
N ALA A 219 -9.06 -17.95 -3.18
CA ALA A 219 -9.07 -18.30 -4.60
C ALA A 219 -8.51 -17.18 -5.48
N PHE A 220 -8.85 -15.92 -5.16
CA PHE A 220 -8.28 -14.75 -5.82
C PHE A 220 -6.75 -14.66 -5.67
N ASN A 221 -6.21 -14.94 -4.48
CA ASN A 221 -4.78 -14.95 -4.23
C ASN A 221 -4.07 -16.03 -5.01
N VAL A 222 -4.62 -17.25 -4.99
CA VAL A 222 -4.07 -18.38 -5.72
C VAL A 222 -4.05 -18.04 -7.23
N PHE A 223 -5.11 -17.44 -7.75
CA PHE A 223 -5.19 -17.01 -9.15
C PHE A 223 -4.19 -15.89 -9.50
N THR A 224 -4.12 -14.85 -8.68
CA THR A 224 -3.35 -13.62 -8.96
C THR A 224 -1.94 -13.58 -8.36
N GLY A 225 -1.54 -14.59 -7.58
CA GLY A 225 -0.32 -14.54 -6.76
C GLY A 225 -0.34 -13.44 -5.69
N SER A 226 -1.52 -12.90 -5.34
CA SER A 226 -1.67 -11.86 -4.31
C SER A 226 -1.66 -12.44 -2.90
N ARG A 227 -1.41 -11.60 -1.88
CA ARG A 227 -1.47 -11.98 -0.44
C ARG A 227 -2.65 -11.31 0.28
N ILE A 228 -3.84 -11.39 -0.28
CA ILE A 228 -5.10 -10.86 0.26
C ILE A 228 -5.83 -11.97 1.02
N SER A 229 -5.63 -12.14 2.32
CA SER A 229 -6.34 -13.19 3.08
C SER A 229 -7.82 -12.84 3.30
N ASP A 230 -8.75 -13.80 3.17
CA ASP A 230 -10.14 -13.69 3.67
C ASP A 230 -10.19 -13.77 5.21
N ASP A 231 -9.12 -14.26 5.83
CA ASP A 231 -9.03 -14.49 7.28
C ASP A 231 -8.77 -13.19 8.07
N LYS A 232 -8.63 -12.06 7.37
CA LYS A 232 -8.43 -10.75 7.98
C LYS A 232 -9.72 -9.97 7.98
N THR A 233 -10.10 -9.54 9.16
CA THR A 233 -11.21 -8.62 9.40
C THR A 233 -11.00 -7.28 8.70
N VAL A 234 -12.07 -6.49 8.51
CA VAL A 234 -11.96 -5.14 7.91
C VAL A 234 -10.92 -4.29 8.62
N ASN A 235 -10.87 -4.33 9.95
CA ASN A 235 -9.87 -3.59 10.72
C ASN A 235 -8.43 -4.05 10.44
N GLU A 236 -8.19 -5.36 10.28
CA GLU A 236 -6.85 -5.89 9.95
C GLU A 236 -6.42 -5.55 8.52
N GLN A 237 -7.36 -5.56 7.57
CA GLN A 237 -7.11 -5.11 6.20
C GLN A 237 -6.81 -3.62 6.16
N TRP A 238 -7.54 -2.82 6.94
CA TRP A 238 -7.34 -1.38 7.04
C TRP A 238 -5.98 -1.02 7.65
N GLN A 239 -5.64 -1.63 8.78
CA GLN A 239 -4.34 -1.46 9.41
C GLN A 239 -3.21 -1.86 8.44
N SER A 240 -3.36 -2.99 7.74
CA SER A 240 -2.38 -3.44 6.74
C SER A 240 -2.22 -2.42 5.60
N GLU A 241 -3.31 -1.81 5.12
CA GLU A 241 -3.24 -0.77 4.08
C GLU A 241 -2.51 0.48 4.58
N ILE A 242 -2.81 0.93 5.80
CA ILE A 242 -2.17 2.13 6.36
C ILE A 242 -0.66 1.92 6.53
N ILE A 243 -0.25 0.74 7.02
CA ILE A 243 1.17 0.37 7.11
C ILE A 243 1.80 0.28 5.72
N ALA A 244 1.13 -0.31 4.74
CA ALA A 244 1.66 -0.39 3.38
C ALA A 244 1.82 1.01 2.75
N ARG A 245 0.89 1.93 3.02
CA ARG A 245 1.00 3.34 2.60
C ARG A 245 2.15 4.05 3.29
N SER A 246 2.39 3.82 4.58
CA SER A 246 3.51 4.47 5.29
C SER A 246 4.86 4.08 4.70
N VAL A 247 5.04 2.82 4.29
CA VAL A 247 6.24 2.37 3.57
C VAL A 247 6.37 3.08 2.21
N ARG A 248 5.27 3.23 1.46
CA ARG A 248 5.28 4.01 0.20
C ARG A 248 5.64 5.49 0.44
N TYR A 249 5.23 6.05 1.57
CA TYR A 249 5.58 7.43 1.94
C TYR A 249 7.05 7.59 2.31
N GLU A 250 7.70 6.58 2.88
CA GLU A 250 9.15 6.59 3.08
C GLU A 250 9.89 6.63 1.74
N GLN A 251 9.50 5.80 0.78
CA GLN A 251 10.08 5.80 -0.57
C GLN A 251 9.82 7.12 -1.31
N PHE A 252 8.61 7.67 -1.17
CA PHE A 252 8.26 8.98 -1.73
C PHE A 252 9.10 10.10 -1.12
N ALA A 253 9.30 10.11 0.21
CA ALA A 253 10.13 11.08 0.88
C ALA A 253 11.59 11.01 0.40
N GLU A 254 12.10 9.80 0.15
CA GLU A 254 13.44 9.59 -0.40
C GLU A 254 13.54 10.19 -1.81
N SER A 255 12.60 9.85 -2.70
CA SER A 255 12.57 10.38 -4.07
C SER A 255 12.40 11.91 -4.11
N LEU A 256 11.61 12.49 -3.21
CA LEU A 256 11.48 13.93 -3.08
C LEU A 256 12.79 14.57 -2.60
N SER A 257 13.48 13.93 -1.66
CA SER A 257 14.79 14.41 -1.17
C SER A 257 15.85 14.38 -2.27
N ASP A 258 15.92 13.31 -3.05
CA ASP A 258 16.83 13.19 -4.20
C ASP A 258 16.57 14.30 -5.22
N ARG A 259 15.30 14.60 -5.51
CA ARG A 259 14.93 15.68 -6.41
C ARG A 259 15.33 17.06 -5.86
N VAL A 260 15.20 17.29 -4.56
CA VAL A 260 15.64 18.54 -3.91
C VAL A 260 17.16 18.66 -3.99
N ALA A 261 17.92 17.59 -3.72
CA ALA A 261 19.37 17.57 -3.86
C ALA A 261 19.80 17.90 -5.29
N GLU A 262 19.22 17.23 -6.29
CA GLU A 262 19.48 17.49 -7.71
C GLU A 262 19.20 18.96 -8.09
N MET A 263 18.13 19.54 -7.55
CA MET A 263 17.84 20.96 -7.76
C MET A 263 18.91 21.87 -7.18
N LEU A 264 19.41 21.58 -5.98
CA LEU A 264 20.46 22.37 -5.34
C LEU A 264 21.81 22.23 -6.06
N ASP A 265 22.06 21.07 -6.69
CA ASP A 265 23.30 20.77 -7.40
C ASP A 265 23.30 21.34 -8.82
N SER A 266 22.12 21.55 -9.43
CA SER A 266 21.97 22.04 -10.80
C SER A 266 22.56 23.44 -11.03
N ILE A 267 22.87 24.20 -9.97
CA ILE A 267 23.50 25.52 -10.07
C ILE A 267 25.04 25.48 -9.97
N GLY A 268 25.65 24.30 -9.94
CA GLY A 268 27.09 24.12 -9.81
C GLY A 268 27.91 24.89 -10.84
N ASP A 269 27.51 24.87 -12.11
CA ASP A 269 28.23 25.59 -13.17
C ASP A 269 28.17 27.12 -13.00
N ARG A 270 27.04 27.64 -12.48
CA ARG A 270 26.90 29.07 -12.14
C ARG A 270 27.83 29.43 -10.97
N ILE A 271 27.93 28.57 -9.96
CA ILE A 271 28.84 28.72 -8.82
C ILE A 271 30.29 28.70 -9.30
N ILE A 272 30.68 27.74 -10.15
CA ILE A 272 32.02 27.65 -10.74
C ILE A 272 32.33 28.92 -11.52
N SER A 273 31.44 29.37 -12.41
CA SER A 273 31.65 30.57 -13.23
C SER A 273 31.85 31.81 -12.35
N LYS A 274 31.04 31.98 -11.30
CA LYS A 274 31.12 33.11 -10.39
C LYS A 274 32.40 33.08 -9.55
N LEU A 275 32.78 31.91 -9.02
CA LEU A 275 34.01 31.73 -8.25
C LEU A 275 35.26 31.97 -9.12
N SER A 276 35.33 31.37 -10.31
CA SER A 276 36.46 31.53 -11.22
C SER A 276 36.72 33.00 -11.57
N LYS A 277 35.67 33.76 -11.92
CA LYS A 277 35.77 35.20 -12.18
C LYS A 277 36.22 36.00 -10.96
N SER A 278 35.76 35.61 -9.77
CA SER A 278 36.08 36.32 -8.53
C SER A 278 37.49 36.01 -8.01
N MET A 279 38.07 34.88 -8.42
CA MET A 279 39.36 34.36 -7.96
C MET A 279 40.52 34.59 -8.95
N GLU A 280 40.32 35.34 -10.03
CA GLU A 280 41.38 35.66 -11.02
C GLU A 280 42.63 36.28 -10.40
N ASN A 281 42.49 36.98 -9.27
CA ASN A 281 43.61 37.53 -8.50
C ASN A 281 43.56 37.07 -7.02
N PRO A 282 44.45 36.16 -6.59
CA PRO A 282 44.41 35.55 -5.27
C PRO A 282 44.42 36.54 -4.09
N THR A 283 45.24 37.59 -4.16
CA THR A 283 45.34 38.59 -3.08
C THR A 283 44.04 39.38 -2.92
N ARG A 284 43.40 39.76 -4.04
CA ARG A 284 42.10 40.43 -4.01
C ARG A 284 40.97 39.49 -3.58
N ALA A 285 41.04 38.21 -3.97
CA ALA A 285 40.07 37.22 -3.56
C ALA A 285 40.09 37.01 -2.04
N GLN A 286 41.28 36.99 -1.43
CA GLN A 286 41.43 36.89 0.01
C GLN A 286 40.89 38.14 0.74
N ALA A 287 41.14 39.33 0.18
CA ALA A 287 40.59 40.59 0.71
C ALA A 287 39.06 40.72 0.56
N ARG A 288 38.44 39.99 -0.38
CA ARG A 288 36.99 40.05 -0.69
C ARG A 288 36.26 38.73 -0.43
N MET A 289 36.86 37.81 0.32
CA MET A 289 36.33 36.46 0.50
C MET A 289 34.92 36.44 1.10
N ILE A 290 34.57 37.42 1.94
CA ILE A 290 33.23 37.61 2.51
C ILE A 290 32.23 37.98 1.40
N ASP A 291 32.52 38.98 0.58
CA ASP A 291 31.65 39.40 -0.53
C ASP A 291 31.43 38.26 -1.54
N ILE A 292 32.48 37.49 -1.83
CA ILE A 292 32.40 36.31 -2.72
C ILE A 292 31.49 35.25 -2.09
N ALA A 293 31.69 34.95 -0.80
CA ALA A 293 30.88 33.99 -0.07
C ALA A 293 29.40 34.38 -0.03
N ASP A 294 29.09 35.66 0.20
CA ASP A 294 27.72 36.18 0.19
C ASP A 294 27.09 36.13 -1.21
N ALA A 295 27.86 36.41 -2.27
CA ALA A 295 27.36 36.29 -3.63
C ALA A 295 27.03 34.84 -4.00
N ILE A 296 27.82 33.85 -3.56
CA ILE A 296 27.52 32.43 -3.77
C ILE A 296 26.33 31.98 -2.92
N ALA A 297 26.23 32.44 -1.67
CA ALA A 297 25.08 32.17 -0.80
C ALA A 297 23.78 32.73 -1.40
N ALA A 298 23.81 33.92 -2.00
CA ALA A 298 22.66 34.51 -2.70
C ALA A 298 22.21 33.65 -3.90
N LEU A 299 23.14 33.11 -4.69
CA LEU A 299 22.82 32.18 -5.78
C LEU A 299 22.16 30.89 -5.27
N ARG A 300 22.58 30.39 -4.10
CA ARG A 300 21.93 29.25 -3.44
C ARG A 300 20.53 29.61 -2.93
N ALA A 301 20.34 30.81 -2.37
CA ALA A 301 19.05 31.27 -1.88
C ALA A 301 17.99 31.38 -2.99
N GLU A 302 18.37 31.82 -4.20
CA GLU A 302 17.47 31.77 -5.38
C GLU A 302 16.94 30.36 -5.60
N ARG A 303 17.80 29.35 -5.47
CA ARG A 303 17.42 27.96 -5.70
C ARG A 303 16.57 27.39 -4.56
N TRP A 304 16.81 27.82 -3.33
CA TRP A 304 15.98 27.47 -2.19
C TRP A 304 14.53 27.96 -2.32
N ALA A 305 14.28 29.09 -3.00
CA ALA A 305 12.91 29.53 -3.32
C ALA A 305 12.17 28.54 -4.23
N ASP A 306 12.85 27.94 -5.22
CA ASP A 306 12.27 26.90 -6.06
C ASP A 306 12.01 25.61 -5.26
N VAL A 307 12.91 25.26 -4.34
CA VAL A 307 12.76 24.11 -3.44
C VAL A 307 11.54 24.29 -2.54
N ASP A 308 11.37 25.48 -1.95
CA ASP A 308 10.21 25.80 -1.12
C ASP A 308 8.90 25.60 -1.89
N LYS A 309 8.83 26.15 -3.10
CA LYS A 309 7.68 25.98 -3.99
C LYS A 309 7.41 24.50 -4.29
N LEU A 310 8.43 23.74 -4.69
CA LEU A 310 8.29 22.31 -5.00
C LEU A 310 7.77 21.53 -3.79
N VAL A 311 8.41 21.67 -2.63
CA VAL A 311 8.10 20.91 -1.42
C VAL A 311 6.70 21.26 -0.93
N THR A 312 6.34 22.55 -0.90
CA THR A 312 5.02 23.01 -0.46
C THR A 312 3.89 22.54 -1.39
N GLU A 313 4.04 22.69 -2.71
CA GLU A 313 3.05 22.20 -3.66
C GLU A 313 2.88 20.68 -3.59
N THR A 314 3.99 19.96 -3.44
CA THR A 314 4.03 18.50 -3.32
C THR A 314 3.36 18.04 -2.02
N ALA A 315 3.61 18.73 -0.91
CA ALA A 315 2.95 18.51 0.37
C ALA A 315 1.42 18.69 0.29
N ILE A 316 0.94 19.73 -0.40
CA ILE A 316 -0.50 19.95 -0.62
C ILE A 316 -1.11 18.83 -1.45
N LYS A 317 -0.44 18.40 -2.52
CA LYS A 317 -0.87 17.25 -3.35
C LYS A 317 -0.93 15.96 -2.53
N LEU A 318 0.10 15.70 -1.72
CA LEU A 318 0.14 14.55 -0.80
C LEU A 318 -1.05 14.56 0.16
N SER A 319 -1.34 15.71 0.79
CA SER A 319 -2.47 15.82 1.71
C SER A 319 -3.82 15.47 1.05
N ARG A 320 -4.04 15.90 -0.20
CA ARG A 320 -5.27 15.58 -0.95
C ARG A 320 -5.32 14.12 -1.38
N ALA A 321 -4.21 13.62 -1.90
CA ALA A 321 -4.10 12.24 -2.35
C ALA A 321 -4.32 11.25 -1.20
N GLU A 322 -3.82 11.57 0.00
CA GLU A 322 -4.00 10.69 1.17
C GLU A 322 -5.46 10.62 1.65
N THR A 323 -6.18 11.75 1.64
CA THR A 323 -7.61 11.73 1.97
C THR A 323 -8.45 11.04 0.93
N ALA A 324 -8.15 11.23 -0.37
CA ALA A 324 -8.84 10.54 -1.46
C ALA A 324 -8.59 9.03 -1.39
N ALA A 325 -7.33 8.59 -1.24
CA ALA A 325 -6.99 7.17 -1.11
C ALA A 325 -7.66 6.52 0.12
N THR A 326 -7.82 7.28 1.22
CA THR A 326 -8.54 6.83 2.40
C THR A 326 -10.03 6.63 2.09
N GLN A 327 -10.68 7.61 1.45
CA GLN A 327 -12.06 7.48 1.01
C GLN A 327 -12.26 6.31 0.04
N ASP A 328 -11.41 6.20 -0.98
CA ASP A 328 -11.49 5.13 -1.99
C ASP A 328 -11.37 3.76 -1.37
N TRP A 329 -10.48 3.60 -0.38
CA TRP A 329 -10.37 2.34 0.36
C TRP A 329 -11.67 2.03 1.10
N LEU A 330 -12.25 3.01 1.78
CA LEU A 330 -13.50 2.85 2.53
C LEU A 330 -14.66 2.47 1.61
N THR A 331 -14.84 3.20 0.51
CA THR A 331 -15.96 2.97 -0.42
C THR A 331 -15.82 1.67 -1.20
N ALA A 332 -14.59 1.26 -1.56
CA ALA A 332 -14.34 0.08 -2.37
C ALA A 332 -14.23 -1.23 -1.56
N ARG A 333 -13.77 -1.18 -0.30
CA ARG A 333 -13.49 -2.37 0.50
C ARG A 333 -14.42 -2.59 1.68
N LEU A 334 -15.17 -1.57 2.12
CA LEU A 334 -16.18 -1.82 3.13
C LEU A 334 -17.34 -2.63 2.53
N PRO A 335 -17.82 -3.65 3.26
CA PRO A 335 -18.96 -4.47 2.84
C PRO A 335 -20.29 -3.69 2.89
N VAL A 336 -20.26 -2.48 3.43
CA VAL A 336 -21.39 -1.56 3.59
C VAL A 336 -21.05 -0.29 2.83
N ARG A 337 -21.99 0.24 2.04
CA ARG A 337 -21.83 1.56 1.44
C ARG A 337 -21.83 2.61 2.55
N VAL A 338 -20.72 3.33 2.69
CA VAL A 338 -20.58 4.44 3.62
C VAL A 338 -20.52 5.74 2.85
N ASP A 339 -21.39 6.68 3.23
CA ASP A 339 -21.22 8.07 2.82
C ASP A 339 -20.11 8.67 3.70
N THR A 340 -19.15 9.33 3.05
CA THR A 340 -17.97 9.90 3.72
C THR A 340 -17.87 11.36 3.34
N LEU A 341 -17.48 12.19 4.32
CA LEU A 341 -17.22 13.60 4.12
C LEU A 341 -15.73 13.79 3.86
N LEU A 342 -15.39 14.31 2.69
CA LEU A 342 -14.02 14.73 2.40
C LEU A 342 -13.76 16.10 3.06
N PRO A 343 -12.62 16.27 3.76
CA PRO A 343 -12.22 17.58 4.23
C PRO A 343 -12.06 18.56 3.07
N SER A 344 -12.42 19.83 3.31
CA SER A 344 -12.33 20.86 2.28
C SER A 344 -10.88 21.06 1.80
N ALA A 345 -10.70 21.49 0.55
CA ALA A 345 -9.37 21.81 0.01
C ALA A 345 -8.62 22.85 0.86
N ARG A 346 -9.33 23.81 1.45
CA ARG A 346 -8.77 24.81 2.37
C ARG A 346 -8.25 24.15 3.65
N THR A 347 -9.01 23.23 4.23
CA THR A 347 -8.61 22.49 5.42
C THR A 347 -7.35 21.66 5.14
N LEU A 348 -7.28 20.98 4.00
CA LEU A 348 -6.12 20.19 3.61
C LEU A 348 -4.87 21.05 3.34
N THR A 349 -5.02 22.22 2.75
CA THR A 349 -3.92 23.19 2.65
C THR A 349 -3.47 23.65 4.04
N SER A 350 -4.39 23.88 4.98
CA SER A 350 -4.05 24.31 6.34
C SER A 350 -3.27 23.25 7.13
N VAL A 351 -3.45 21.96 6.83
CA VAL A 351 -2.63 20.88 7.39
C VAL A 351 -1.15 21.06 7.04
N VAL A 352 -0.86 21.57 5.84
CA VAL A 352 0.52 21.80 5.38
C VAL A 352 1.08 23.13 5.89
N THR A 353 0.28 24.20 5.84
CA THR A 353 0.79 25.56 6.04
C THR A 353 0.65 26.07 7.47
N ALA A 354 -0.29 25.55 8.25
CA ALA A 354 -0.66 26.11 9.56
C ALA A 354 -0.46 25.14 10.73
N ARG A 355 -0.23 23.84 10.48
CA ARG A 355 0.06 22.88 11.57
C ARG A 355 1.58 22.77 11.79
N PRO A 356 2.08 23.08 13.00
CA PRO A 356 3.49 22.92 13.30
C PRO A 356 3.84 21.45 13.57
N PHE A 357 5.04 21.05 13.17
CA PHE A 357 5.67 19.79 13.55
C PHE A 357 7.06 20.07 14.11
N HIS A 358 7.38 19.41 15.23
CA HIS A 358 8.60 19.73 16.00
C HIS A 358 8.76 21.22 16.32
N GLY A 359 7.65 21.89 16.64
CA GLY A 359 7.63 23.30 17.06
C GLY A 359 7.79 24.32 15.92
N ARG A 360 7.69 23.90 14.65
CA ARG A 360 7.84 24.80 13.50
C ARG A 360 6.91 24.42 12.35
N LEU A 361 6.52 25.40 11.54
CA LEU A 361 5.79 25.19 10.29
C LEU A 361 6.73 24.66 9.20
N LEU A 362 6.16 24.11 8.12
CA LEU A 362 6.93 23.64 6.97
C LEU A 362 7.82 24.74 6.37
N SER A 363 7.25 25.93 6.15
CA SER A 363 8.00 27.10 5.64
C SER A 363 9.17 27.44 6.55
N GLY A 364 8.95 27.53 7.86
CA GLY A 364 10.03 27.84 8.80
C GLY A 364 11.13 26.77 8.84
N TRP A 365 10.80 25.50 8.56
CA TRP A 365 11.79 24.43 8.42
C TRP A 365 12.65 24.64 7.17
N LEU A 366 12.03 25.04 6.06
CA LEU A 366 12.72 25.34 4.80
C LEU A 366 13.61 26.59 4.92
N ASP A 367 13.12 27.64 5.59
CA ASP A 367 13.92 28.83 5.91
C ASP A 367 15.18 28.47 6.70
N ARG A 368 15.02 27.62 7.73
CA ARG A 368 16.15 27.14 8.54
C ARG A 368 17.15 26.33 7.73
N LEU A 369 16.68 25.49 6.81
CA LEU A 369 17.56 24.71 5.93
C LEU A 369 18.34 25.63 4.99
N ASN A 370 17.69 26.65 4.43
CA ASN A 370 18.34 27.68 3.61
C ASN A 370 19.40 28.45 4.40
N ASP A 371 19.09 28.91 5.62
CA ASP A 371 20.04 29.62 6.49
C ASP A 371 21.27 28.76 6.83
N ASN A 372 21.04 27.50 7.20
CA ASN A 372 22.09 26.55 7.51
C ASN A 372 22.97 26.25 6.28
N ASP A 373 22.36 26.06 5.12
CA ASP A 373 23.07 25.84 3.87
C ASP A 373 23.90 27.07 3.47
N ALA A 374 23.34 28.27 3.57
CA ALA A 374 24.05 29.52 3.31
C ALA A 374 25.26 29.69 4.25
N ALA A 375 25.12 29.35 5.53
CA ALA A 375 26.24 29.36 6.47
C ALA A 375 27.33 28.34 6.09
N ARG A 376 26.95 27.12 5.68
CA ARG A 376 27.91 26.11 5.22
C ARG A 376 28.64 26.54 3.95
N VAL A 377 27.91 27.09 2.99
CA VAL A 377 28.46 27.63 1.73
C VAL A 377 29.47 28.73 2.01
N ARG A 378 29.14 29.69 2.88
CA ARG A 378 30.07 30.76 3.25
C ARG A 378 31.37 30.21 3.84
N ASN A 379 31.25 29.27 4.79
CA ASN A 379 32.40 28.64 5.41
C ASN A 379 33.26 27.86 4.40
N ALA A 380 32.63 27.14 3.45
CA ALA A 380 33.32 26.40 2.40
C ALA A 380 34.11 27.32 1.47
N VAL A 381 33.50 28.43 1.01
CA VAL A 381 34.16 29.43 0.16
C VAL A 381 35.33 30.07 0.90
N GLN A 382 35.12 30.53 2.13
CA GLN A 382 36.16 31.17 2.92
C GLN A 382 37.34 30.25 3.19
N THR A 383 37.07 29.01 3.63
CA THR A 383 38.10 28.00 3.89
C THR A 383 38.85 27.65 2.62
N GLY A 384 38.14 27.49 1.50
CA GLY A 384 38.73 27.15 0.22
C GLY A 384 39.67 28.23 -0.30
N ILE A 385 39.27 29.50 -0.23
CA ILE A 385 40.11 30.64 -0.64
C ILE A 385 41.37 30.71 0.23
N VAL A 386 41.23 30.63 1.55
CA VAL A 386 42.37 30.69 2.48
C VAL A 386 43.32 29.50 2.28
N SER A 387 42.79 28.34 1.96
CA SER A 387 43.58 27.11 1.72
C SER A 387 44.17 27.03 0.31
N GLY A 388 43.98 28.05 -0.54
CA GLY A 388 44.49 28.06 -1.92
C GLY A 388 43.81 27.08 -2.87
N GLN A 389 42.59 26.63 -2.57
CA GLN A 389 41.83 25.74 -3.45
C GLN A 389 41.43 26.45 -4.75
N SER A 390 41.32 25.71 -5.86
CA SER A 390 40.77 26.24 -7.10
C SER A 390 39.26 26.45 -7.01
N ALA A 391 38.71 27.37 -7.82
CA ALA A 391 37.27 27.60 -7.91
C ALA A 391 36.47 26.31 -8.17
N ALA A 392 37.01 25.40 -8.98
CA ALA A 392 36.40 24.11 -9.27
C ALA A 392 36.46 23.11 -8.09
N GLN A 393 37.44 23.22 -7.18
CA GLN A 393 37.47 22.43 -5.95
C GLN A 393 36.44 22.95 -4.95
N ILE A 394 36.38 24.27 -4.75
CA ILE A 394 35.41 24.91 -3.84
C ILE A 394 33.98 24.62 -4.29
N ALA A 395 33.68 24.82 -5.58
CA ALA A 395 32.36 24.55 -6.12
C ALA A 395 31.97 23.07 -5.98
N ARG A 396 32.91 22.14 -6.23
CA ARG A 396 32.67 20.71 -6.02
C ARG A 396 32.38 20.36 -4.57
N ASP A 397 32.99 21.04 -3.59
CA ASP A 397 32.63 20.80 -2.19
C ASP A 397 31.18 21.21 -1.89
N ILE A 398 30.77 22.37 -2.43
CA ILE A 398 29.43 22.93 -2.26
C ILE A 398 28.35 22.06 -2.92
N THR A 399 28.62 21.49 -4.10
CA THR A 399 27.62 20.74 -4.86
C THR A 399 27.68 19.23 -4.67
N ASN A 400 28.86 18.64 -4.47
CA ASN A 400 29.02 17.18 -4.43
C ASN A 400 29.95 16.69 -3.30
N GLY A 401 30.45 17.59 -2.45
CA GLY A 401 31.39 17.27 -1.39
C GLY A 401 30.77 17.20 -0.01
N ILE A 402 31.56 17.58 1.00
CA ILE A 402 31.17 17.44 2.41
C ILE A 402 30.02 18.41 2.72
N THR A 403 30.08 19.61 2.16
CA THR A 403 29.03 20.62 2.32
C THR A 403 27.69 20.11 1.76
N ALA A 404 27.69 19.60 0.53
CA ALA A 404 26.51 19.01 -0.10
C ALA A 404 25.93 17.84 0.71
N LYS A 405 26.77 16.89 1.13
CA LYS A 405 26.34 15.71 1.92
C LYS A 405 25.70 16.09 3.26
N ARG A 406 26.20 17.14 3.92
CA ARG A 406 25.61 17.65 5.17
C ARG A 406 24.25 18.28 4.93
N THR A 407 24.13 19.09 3.88
CA THR A 407 22.85 19.69 3.48
C THR A 407 21.84 18.60 3.09
N ASP A 408 22.25 17.60 2.31
CA ASP A 408 21.41 16.46 1.92
C ASP A 408 20.91 15.65 3.14
N ALA A 409 21.78 15.35 4.11
CA ALA A 409 21.38 14.63 5.32
C ALA A 409 20.34 15.39 6.15
N GLU A 410 20.46 16.72 6.25
CA GLU A 410 19.47 17.58 6.93
C GLU A 410 18.15 17.61 6.15
N ILE A 411 18.20 17.76 4.82
CA ILE A 411 17.02 17.74 3.94
C ILE A 411 16.26 16.44 4.08
N ARG A 412 16.94 15.29 3.94
CA ARG A 412 16.31 13.95 4.06
C ARG A 412 15.59 13.79 5.39
N SER A 413 16.20 14.27 6.47
CA SER A 413 15.60 14.23 7.81
C SER A 413 14.32 15.07 7.89
N VAL A 414 14.35 16.31 7.41
CA VAL A 414 13.18 17.22 7.44
C VAL A 414 12.07 16.75 6.50
N VAL A 415 12.40 16.38 5.26
CA VAL A 415 11.43 15.92 4.25
C VAL A 415 10.72 14.66 4.72
N ARG A 416 11.45 13.68 5.27
CA ARG A 416 10.84 12.46 5.81
C ARG A 416 9.85 12.73 6.93
N ILE A 417 10.19 13.66 7.83
CA ILE A 417 9.30 14.07 8.94
C ILE A 417 8.09 14.83 8.40
N ALA A 418 8.29 15.76 7.46
CA ALA A 418 7.21 16.52 6.85
C ALA A 418 6.19 15.59 6.16
N VAL A 419 6.67 14.63 5.35
CA VAL A 419 5.81 13.65 4.68
C VAL A 419 5.05 12.78 5.69
N SER A 420 5.73 12.29 6.74
CA SER A 420 5.09 11.53 7.82
C SER A 420 4.04 12.38 8.55
N HIS A 421 4.36 13.63 8.89
CA HIS A 421 3.44 14.56 9.55
C HIS A 421 2.21 14.83 8.72
N ILE A 422 2.39 15.22 7.46
CA ILE A 422 1.30 15.58 6.55
C ILE A 422 0.40 14.35 6.34
N SER A 423 0.95 13.18 6.01
CA SER A 423 0.12 11.98 5.80
C SER A 423 -0.70 11.60 7.05
N ASN A 424 -0.10 11.65 8.25
CA ASN A 424 -0.82 11.38 9.49
C ASN A 424 -1.88 12.46 9.79
N ALA A 425 -1.55 13.74 9.65
CA ALA A 425 -2.46 14.85 9.93
C ALA A 425 -3.63 14.95 8.92
N SER A 426 -3.40 14.62 7.65
CA SER A 426 -4.44 14.54 6.62
C SER A 426 -5.43 13.39 6.91
N ARG A 427 -4.92 12.22 7.31
CA ARG A 427 -5.75 11.11 7.78
C ARG A 427 -6.56 11.46 9.01
N GLU A 428 -5.93 12.09 9.99
CA GLU A 428 -6.59 12.55 11.21
C GLU A 428 -7.73 13.54 10.90
N GLN A 429 -7.51 14.47 9.97
CA GLN A 429 -8.58 15.38 9.55
C GLN A 429 -9.74 14.60 8.93
N PHE A 430 -9.45 13.62 8.07
CA PHE A 430 -10.49 12.77 7.50
C PHE A 430 -11.25 12.00 8.59
N PHE A 431 -10.55 11.40 9.56
CA PHE A 431 -11.19 10.68 10.66
C PHE A 431 -12.03 11.61 11.54
N SER A 432 -11.59 12.86 11.72
CA SER A 432 -12.30 13.86 12.51
C SER A 432 -13.59 14.35 11.85
N GLU A 433 -13.65 14.45 10.53
CA GLU A 433 -14.89 14.75 9.79
C GLU A 433 -15.85 13.55 9.76
N ASN A 434 -15.33 12.33 9.96
CA ASN A 434 -16.08 11.08 9.88
C ASN A 434 -16.04 10.30 11.21
N LYS A 435 -16.05 10.99 12.36
CA LYS A 435 -15.88 10.39 13.71
C LYS A 435 -16.85 9.24 13.98
N GLU A 436 -18.06 9.40 13.49
CA GLU A 436 -19.16 8.44 13.42
C GLU A 436 -18.86 7.10 12.70
N LEU A 437 -17.74 6.96 11.99
CA LEU A 437 -17.29 5.70 11.39
C LEU A 437 -16.28 4.96 12.28
N PHE A 438 -15.65 5.66 13.21
CA PHE A 438 -14.47 5.17 13.93
C PHE A 438 -14.70 5.20 15.45
N ALA A 439 -14.44 4.08 16.12
CA ALA A 439 -14.57 3.99 17.57
C ALA A 439 -13.40 4.66 18.30
N SER A 440 -12.18 4.50 17.78
CA SER A 440 -10.95 5.00 18.40
C SER A 440 -9.80 4.98 17.40
N GLU A 441 -8.72 5.69 17.70
CA GLU A 441 -7.45 5.56 16.98
C GLU A 441 -6.47 4.67 17.76
N LEU A 442 -5.86 3.72 17.05
CA LEU A 442 -4.80 2.87 17.53
C LEU A 442 -3.44 3.46 17.11
N PHE A 443 -2.50 3.53 18.05
CA PHE A 443 -1.12 3.84 17.73
C PHE A 443 -0.40 2.56 17.29
N VAL A 444 0.23 2.60 16.11
CA VAL A 444 0.95 1.47 15.53
C VAL A 444 2.41 1.88 15.28
N ALA A 445 3.32 1.30 16.05
CA ALA A 445 4.75 1.44 15.90
C ALA A 445 5.32 0.36 14.97
N THR A 446 6.49 0.65 14.39
CA THR A 446 7.26 -0.34 13.66
C THR A 446 7.82 -1.37 14.64
N LEU A 447 7.75 -2.66 14.34
CA LEU A 447 8.27 -3.73 15.19
C LEU A 447 9.74 -4.02 14.84
N ASP A 448 10.64 -3.12 15.22
CA ASP A 448 12.09 -3.31 15.02
C ASP A 448 12.93 -2.66 16.14
N SER A 449 14.25 -2.95 16.15
CA SER A 449 15.18 -2.41 17.15
C SER A 449 15.41 -0.90 17.04
N ARG A 450 15.07 -0.29 15.90
CA ARG A 450 15.25 1.15 15.62
C ARG A 450 14.06 1.99 16.08
N THR A 451 13.01 1.37 16.61
CA THR A 451 11.83 2.07 17.10
C THR A 451 12.12 2.73 18.43
N SER A 452 11.83 4.02 18.55
CA SER A 452 12.20 4.83 19.71
C SER A 452 11.46 4.42 20.99
N PRO A 453 12.01 4.67 22.19
CA PRO A 453 11.34 4.35 23.45
C PRO A 453 9.89 4.84 23.52
N ILE A 454 9.64 6.09 23.12
CA ILE A 454 8.28 6.67 23.10
C ILE A 454 7.33 5.93 22.17
N CYS A 455 7.76 5.59 20.95
CA CYS A 455 6.90 4.87 20.02
C CYS A 455 6.63 3.44 20.50
N ARG A 456 7.61 2.79 21.13
CA ARG A 456 7.46 1.45 21.73
C ARG A 456 6.45 1.46 22.88
N ALA A 457 6.52 2.48 23.74
CA ALA A 457 5.62 2.68 24.86
C ALA A 457 4.16 2.94 24.43
N LEU A 458 3.97 3.66 23.34
CA LEU A 458 2.65 4.01 22.82
C LEU A 458 2.03 2.93 21.95
N ASP A 459 2.80 1.93 21.50
CA ASP A 459 2.29 0.92 20.58
C ASP A 459 1.15 0.11 21.17
N GLY A 460 0.05 -0.01 20.42
CA GLY A 460 -1.17 -0.68 20.86
C GLY A 460 -2.07 0.16 21.78
N GLN A 461 -1.65 1.37 22.19
CA GLN A 461 -2.51 2.27 22.96
C GLN A 461 -3.63 2.85 22.10
N ARG A 462 -4.78 3.08 22.73
CA ARG A 462 -5.99 3.62 22.10
C ARG A 462 -6.21 5.05 22.54
N PHE A 463 -6.60 5.87 21.59
CA PHE A 463 -6.91 7.28 21.80
C PHE A 463 -8.27 7.60 21.21
N ALA A 464 -8.96 8.58 21.77
CA ALA A 464 -10.13 9.15 21.12
C ALA A 464 -9.73 9.81 19.79
N ILE A 465 -10.68 9.90 18.85
CA ILE A 465 -10.42 10.48 17.52
C ILE A 465 -9.98 11.94 17.68
N GLY A 466 -8.80 12.26 17.16
CA GLY A 466 -8.19 13.58 17.31
C GLY A 466 -7.59 13.86 18.69
N GLU A 467 -7.40 12.87 19.57
CA GLU A 467 -6.76 13.05 20.87
C GLU A 467 -5.44 12.24 21.00
N GLY A 468 -4.63 12.61 22.01
CA GLY A 468 -3.37 11.94 22.34
C GLY A 468 -2.18 12.32 21.46
N GLN A 469 -1.06 11.62 21.68
CA GLN A 469 0.20 11.88 20.99
C GLN A 469 0.18 11.39 19.53
N ARG A 470 0.69 12.21 18.60
CA ARG A 470 0.56 11.97 17.15
C ARG A 470 1.94 11.89 16.47
N PRO A 471 2.21 10.83 15.70
CA PRO A 471 3.40 10.77 14.86
C PRO A 471 3.43 11.91 13.83
N PRO A 472 4.63 12.41 13.48
CA PRO A 472 5.94 12.02 13.99
C PRO A 472 6.23 12.61 15.39
N LEU A 473 6.67 11.76 16.32
CA LEU A 473 7.02 12.16 17.70
C LEU A 473 8.49 12.55 17.87
N HIS A 474 9.33 12.11 16.94
CA HIS A 474 10.77 12.32 16.92
C HIS A 474 11.24 12.33 15.46
N PHE A 475 12.48 12.78 15.24
CA PHE A 475 13.09 12.70 13.92
C PHE A 475 13.16 11.23 13.46
N ASN A 476 12.87 10.98 12.18
CA ASN A 476 12.77 9.64 11.59
C ASN A 476 11.71 8.72 12.22
N CYS A 477 10.62 9.26 12.77
CA CYS A 477 9.50 8.46 13.26
C CYS A 477 8.78 7.74 12.10
N ARG A 478 8.65 6.42 12.21
CA ARG A 478 7.97 5.53 11.26
C ARG A 478 6.63 4.99 11.78
N SER A 479 6.22 5.43 12.95
CA SER A 479 4.94 5.06 13.57
C SER A 479 3.78 5.78 12.91
N VAL A 480 2.59 5.19 12.97
CA VAL A 480 1.38 5.70 12.36
C VAL A 480 0.18 5.60 13.28
N ARG A 481 -0.83 6.46 13.05
CA ARG A 481 -2.15 6.36 13.67
C ARG A 481 -3.12 5.67 12.72
N VAL A 482 -3.85 4.68 13.24
CA VAL A 482 -4.84 3.90 12.50
C VAL A 482 -6.18 4.04 13.19
N ALA A 483 -7.16 4.68 12.54
CA ALA A 483 -8.52 4.70 13.06
C ALA A 483 -9.14 3.29 12.95
N ILE A 484 -9.81 2.85 14.00
CA ILE A 484 -10.47 1.55 14.08
C ILE A 484 -11.97 1.75 13.89
N PHE A 485 -12.57 0.95 13.02
CA PHE A 485 -14.03 0.98 12.80
C PHE A 485 -14.78 0.55 14.04
N ASP A 486 -15.92 1.20 14.28
CA ASP A 486 -16.88 0.71 15.26
C ASP A 486 -17.50 -0.62 14.78
N ALA A 487 -17.60 -1.58 15.69
CA ALA A 487 -18.34 -2.82 15.51
C ALA A 487 -19.83 -2.58 15.20
N VAL A 488 -20.35 -1.39 15.56
CA VAL A 488 -21.73 -0.94 15.36
C VAL A 488 -21.80 0.10 14.23
N LEU A 489 -21.24 -0.19 13.05
CA LEU A 489 -21.59 0.52 11.79
C LEU A 489 -23.11 0.42 11.43
N GLY A 490 -23.94 -0.14 12.31
CA GLY A 490 -25.28 -0.67 12.04
C GLY A 490 -26.46 0.06 12.67
N GLU A 491 -26.26 1.13 13.44
CA GLU A 491 -27.36 1.98 13.94
C GLU A 491 -27.72 3.15 13.01
N ARG A 492 -27.00 3.31 11.90
CA ARG A 492 -27.40 4.18 10.78
C ARG A 492 -28.67 3.62 10.13
N PRO A 493 -29.57 4.47 9.56
CA PRO A 493 -30.68 3.98 8.75
C PRO A 493 -30.13 2.99 7.74
N SER A 494 -30.53 1.73 7.85
CA SER A 494 -29.98 0.66 7.04
C SER A 494 -30.09 1.04 5.57
N ASN A 495 -28.96 1.10 4.87
CA ASN A 495 -29.01 1.12 3.41
C ASN A 495 -29.79 -0.14 2.99
N PRO A 496 -30.89 -0.02 2.22
CA PRO A 496 -31.73 -1.15 1.86
C PRO A 496 -30.96 -2.33 1.24
N ALA A 497 -29.80 -2.07 0.62
CA ALA A 497 -28.93 -3.10 0.07
C ALA A 497 -28.28 -3.99 1.15
N THR A 498 -27.76 -3.41 2.23
CA THR A 498 -27.08 -4.15 3.31
C THR A 498 -28.08 -4.94 4.15
N GLU A 499 -29.27 -4.37 4.40
CA GLU A 499 -30.33 -5.08 5.09
C GLU A 499 -30.84 -6.26 4.25
N ARG A 500 -31.02 -6.08 2.93
CA ARG A 500 -31.37 -7.20 2.03
C ARG A 500 -30.31 -8.29 2.02
N GLN A 501 -29.02 -7.96 2.05
CA GLN A 501 -27.94 -8.95 2.07
C GLN A 501 -27.96 -9.77 3.37
N LEU A 502 -28.03 -9.10 4.53
CA LEU A 502 -28.10 -9.76 5.83
C LEU A 502 -29.39 -10.57 5.98
N LEU A 503 -30.50 -10.05 5.46
CA LEU A 503 -31.79 -10.74 5.49
C LEU A 503 -31.78 -11.97 4.59
N ALA A 504 -31.15 -11.92 3.41
CA ALA A 504 -30.99 -13.07 2.54
C ALA A 504 -30.08 -14.15 3.18
N GLU A 505 -29.06 -13.76 3.94
CA GLU A 505 -28.19 -14.67 4.69
C GLU A 505 -28.97 -15.32 5.85
N PHE A 506 -29.69 -14.52 6.65
CA PHE A 506 -30.55 -14.99 7.73
C PHE A 506 -31.67 -15.93 7.25
N ASN A 507 -32.31 -15.57 6.13
CA ASN A 507 -33.33 -16.38 5.49
C ASN A 507 -32.79 -17.75 5.06
N ARG A 508 -31.58 -17.79 4.50
CA ARG A 508 -30.94 -19.05 4.09
C ARG A 508 -30.63 -19.96 5.29
N GLU A 509 -30.15 -19.38 6.39
CA GLU A 509 -29.84 -20.15 7.60
C GLU A 509 -31.08 -20.68 8.32
N ASN A 510 -32.21 -19.97 8.22
CA ASN A 510 -33.44 -20.31 8.94
C ASN A 510 -34.54 -20.90 8.04
N GLY A 511 -34.26 -21.14 6.76
CA GLY A 511 -35.24 -21.65 5.79
C GLY A 511 -36.43 -20.72 5.53
N LEU A 512 -36.20 -19.40 5.55
CA LEU A 512 -37.23 -18.37 5.38
C LEU A 512 -37.13 -17.70 3.99
N ASP A 513 -38.18 -16.99 3.57
CA ASP A 513 -38.20 -16.18 2.33
C ASP A 513 -38.80 -14.78 2.58
N ALA A 514 -38.40 -14.13 3.67
CA ALA A 514 -38.86 -12.78 3.97
C ALA A 514 -38.12 -11.74 3.10
N ARG A 515 -38.85 -10.93 2.34
CA ARG A 515 -38.25 -9.89 1.47
C ARG A 515 -37.80 -8.63 2.21
N THR A 516 -38.36 -8.38 3.39
CA THR A 516 -38.01 -7.25 4.26
C THR A 516 -38.07 -7.69 5.72
N ARG A 517 -37.34 -7.00 6.60
CA ARG A 517 -37.37 -7.26 8.06
C ARG A 517 -38.78 -7.28 8.62
N ASP A 518 -39.65 -6.40 8.13
CA ASP A 518 -41.03 -6.31 8.63
C ASP A 518 -41.90 -7.51 8.29
N LYS A 519 -41.55 -8.25 7.23
CA LYS A 519 -42.24 -9.45 6.76
C LYS A 519 -41.67 -10.74 7.38
N LEU A 520 -40.73 -10.64 8.32
CA LEU A 520 -40.28 -11.80 9.09
C LEU A 520 -41.40 -12.35 9.99
N PRO A 521 -41.51 -13.69 10.15
CA PRO A 521 -42.48 -14.31 11.06
C PRO A 521 -42.39 -13.77 12.49
N HIS A 522 -43.49 -13.86 13.24
CA HIS A 522 -43.55 -13.39 14.62
C HIS A 522 -42.46 -14.05 15.49
N GLY A 523 -41.78 -13.26 16.33
CA GLY A 523 -40.63 -13.72 17.14
C GLY A 523 -39.28 -13.80 16.41
N MET A 524 -39.23 -13.66 15.08
CA MET A 524 -37.97 -13.74 14.31
C MET A 524 -37.29 -12.39 14.10
N LYS A 525 -37.98 -11.26 14.24
CA LYS A 525 -37.41 -9.90 14.09
C LYS A 525 -36.24 -9.65 15.07
N GLY A 526 -36.46 -9.94 16.35
CA GLY A 526 -35.39 -9.79 17.36
C GLY A 526 -34.22 -10.77 17.17
N LYS A 527 -34.47 -11.94 16.56
CA LYS A 527 -33.41 -12.90 16.19
C LYS A 527 -32.60 -12.41 15.00
N PHE A 528 -33.26 -11.83 14.00
CA PHE A 528 -32.61 -11.17 12.87
C PHE A 528 -31.75 -9.99 13.32
N ASP A 529 -32.24 -9.14 14.22
CA ASP A 529 -31.47 -8.00 14.73
C ASP A 529 -30.19 -8.47 15.46
N LYS A 530 -30.30 -9.51 16.30
CA LYS A 530 -29.14 -10.14 16.95
C LYS A 530 -28.18 -10.80 15.96
N PHE A 531 -28.70 -11.50 14.95
CA PHE A 531 -27.91 -12.09 13.88
C PHE A 531 -27.16 -11.03 13.07
N ALA A 532 -27.84 -9.96 12.66
CA ALA A 532 -27.27 -8.85 11.90
C ALA A 532 -26.15 -8.17 12.69
N ILE A 533 -26.32 -7.94 14.00
CA ILE A 533 -25.28 -7.39 14.88
C ILE A 533 -24.09 -8.35 14.97
N LYS A 534 -24.33 -9.65 15.22
CA LYS A 534 -23.26 -10.67 15.30
C LYS A 534 -22.49 -10.77 13.99
N ARG A 535 -23.19 -10.82 12.86
CA ARG A 535 -22.60 -10.94 11.53
C ARG A 535 -21.78 -9.71 11.14
N LYS A 536 -22.28 -8.50 11.43
CA LYS A 536 -21.51 -7.26 11.25
C LYS A 536 -20.22 -7.27 12.07
N ARG A 537 -20.26 -7.74 13.33
CA ARG A 537 -19.07 -7.88 14.19
C ARG A 537 -18.05 -8.87 13.62
N GLU A 538 -18.49 -9.99 13.07
CA GLU A 538 -17.59 -10.97 12.43
C GLU A 538 -16.89 -10.40 11.19
N ILE A 539 -17.62 -9.63 10.37
CA ILE A 539 -17.09 -9.05 9.13
C ILE A 539 -16.13 -7.89 9.43
N ILE A 540 -16.54 -6.96 10.30
CA ILE A 540 -15.73 -5.79 10.69
C ILE A 540 -14.51 -6.24 11.51
N GLY A 541 -14.73 -7.26 12.34
CA GLY A 541 -13.77 -7.83 13.27
C GLY A 541 -13.56 -7.03 14.53
N GLN A 542 -12.86 -7.67 15.47
CA GLN A 542 -12.24 -6.96 16.58
C GLN A 542 -11.03 -6.16 16.11
N ILE A 543 -10.57 -5.24 16.96
CA ILE A 543 -9.34 -4.49 16.73
C ILE A 543 -8.20 -5.49 16.52
N PRO A 544 -7.31 -5.31 15.52
CA PRO A 544 -6.22 -6.23 15.24
C PRO A 544 -5.39 -6.44 16.51
N ALA A 545 -5.47 -7.64 17.10
CA ALA A 545 -4.71 -8.01 18.28
C ALA A 545 -3.28 -8.47 17.94
N LYS A 546 -2.86 -8.33 16.67
CA LYS A 546 -1.56 -8.81 16.23
C LYS A 546 -0.47 -8.03 16.97
N THR A 547 0.30 -8.82 17.71
CA THR A 547 1.57 -8.52 18.39
C THR A 547 1.89 -7.03 18.46
N ASN A 548 1.51 -6.37 19.57
CA ASN A 548 2.04 -5.05 19.89
C ASN A 548 3.53 -5.16 20.24
N TYR A 549 4.24 -4.04 20.26
CA TYR A 549 5.68 -3.97 20.42
C TYR A 549 6.12 -4.65 21.72
N GLU A 550 5.36 -4.46 22.78
CA GLU A 550 5.60 -5.13 24.05
C GLU A 550 5.55 -6.66 23.91
N LYS A 551 4.46 -7.21 23.35
CA LYS A 551 4.32 -8.66 23.15
C LYS A 551 5.38 -9.20 22.21
N TRP A 552 5.67 -8.48 21.13
CA TRP A 552 6.71 -8.85 20.16
C TRP A 552 8.07 -8.92 20.83
N LEU A 553 8.41 -7.89 21.62
CA LEU A 553 9.69 -7.78 22.30
C LEU A 553 9.87 -8.90 23.34
N ARG A 554 8.81 -9.28 24.07
CA ARG A 554 8.83 -10.42 25.00
C ARG A 554 9.09 -11.77 24.31
N GLU A 555 8.69 -11.90 23.04
CA GLU A 555 8.92 -13.10 22.21
C GLU A 555 10.32 -13.12 21.56
N GLN A 556 11.12 -12.04 21.67
CA GLN A 556 12.48 -11.99 21.12
C GLN A 556 13.53 -12.58 22.07
N SER A 557 14.71 -12.91 21.54
CA SER A 557 15.83 -13.44 22.35
C SER A 557 16.30 -12.43 23.39
N ASP A 558 16.94 -12.92 24.45
CA ASP A 558 17.40 -12.08 25.54
C ASP A 558 18.44 -11.04 25.11
N GLU A 559 19.30 -11.40 24.15
CA GLU A 559 20.28 -10.54 23.52
C GLU A 559 19.60 -9.39 22.78
N PHE A 560 18.54 -9.69 22.03
CA PHE A 560 17.79 -8.69 21.30
C PHE A 560 17.04 -7.74 22.23
N GLN A 561 16.43 -8.24 23.30
CA GLN A 561 15.81 -7.39 24.31
C GLN A 561 16.83 -6.45 25.00
N ASN A 562 18.03 -6.96 25.27
CA ASN A 562 19.14 -6.17 25.82
C ASN A 562 19.63 -5.10 24.82
N GLU A 563 19.68 -5.40 23.53
CA GLU A 563 19.99 -4.43 22.47
C GLU A 563 18.96 -3.29 22.42
N VAL A 564 17.67 -3.63 22.54
CA VAL A 564 16.55 -2.69 22.39
C VAL A 564 16.37 -1.77 23.61
N LEU A 565 16.47 -2.30 24.83
CA LEU A 565 16.16 -1.58 26.08
C LEU A 565 17.40 -1.22 26.91
N GLY A 566 18.54 -1.87 26.66
CA GLY A 566 19.69 -1.89 27.55
C GLY A 566 19.53 -2.90 28.69
N ILE A 567 20.64 -3.50 29.14
CA ILE A 567 20.68 -4.66 30.04
C ILE A 567 19.80 -4.47 31.30
N LYS A 568 19.95 -3.35 32.01
CA LYS A 568 19.23 -3.10 33.28
C LYS A 568 17.73 -2.97 33.06
N ARG A 569 17.28 -2.30 31.99
CA ARG A 569 15.84 -2.14 31.69
C ARG A 569 15.22 -3.40 31.08
N ALA A 570 15.97 -4.14 30.27
CA ALA A 570 15.54 -5.44 29.78
C ALA A 570 15.28 -6.42 30.93
N LYS A 571 16.12 -6.39 31.98
CA LYS A 571 15.89 -7.18 33.20
C LYS A 571 14.63 -6.74 33.97
N LEU A 572 14.38 -5.44 34.11
CA LEU A 572 13.12 -4.92 34.68
C LEU A 572 11.89 -5.30 33.84
N PHE A 573 12.03 -5.30 32.52
CA PHE A 573 10.96 -5.65 31.59
C PHE A 573 10.63 -7.15 31.62
N ARG A 574 11.64 -8.03 31.67
CA ARG A 574 11.46 -9.49 31.72
C ARG A 574 11.02 -10.01 33.08
N ASP A 575 11.73 -9.59 34.14
CA ASP A 575 11.64 -10.21 35.47
C ASP A 575 10.91 -9.30 36.49
N GLY A 576 10.70 -8.04 36.12
CA GLY A 576 10.19 -6.98 36.99
C GLY A 576 8.70 -6.66 36.84
N ASP A 577 8.01 -7.25 35.88
CA ASP A 577 6.62 -6.92 35.51
C ASP A 577 6.39 -5.43 35.13
N LEU A 578 7.43 -4.74 34.67
CA LEU A 578 7.28 -3.38 34.11
C LEU A 578 6.84 -3.46 32.63
N GLU A 579 5.95 -2.55 32.25
CA GLU A 579 5.50 -2.36 30.86
C GLU A 579 6.35 -1.31 30.13
N LEU A 580 6.34 -1.30 28.80
CA LEU A 580 7.17 -0.36 28.03
C LEU A 580 6.82 1.12 28.29
N LYS A 581 5.56 1.39 28.63
CA LYS A 581 5.07 2.72 29.00
C LYS A 581 5.72 3.27 30.27
N ASP A 582 6.13 2.39 31.18
CA ASP A 582 6.71 2.76 32.48
C ASP A 582 8.15 3.28 32.35
N PHE A 583 8.79 3.06 31.19
CA PHE A 583 10.14 3.55 30.91
C PHE A 583 10.18 4.93 30.24
N VAL A 584 9.02 5.55 29.96
CA VAL A 584 8.93 6.80 29.21
C VAL A 584 8.02 7.79 29.91
N ARG A 585 8.45 9.05 29.99
CA ARG A 585 7.66 10.16 30.54
C ARG A 585 6.52 10.57 29.60
N PRO A 586 5.50 11.30 30.10
CA PRO A 586 4.44 11.87 29.26
C PRO A 586 4.94 12.81 28.15
N ASP A 587 6.11 13.43 28.32
CA ASP A 587 6.77 14.26 27.30
C ASP A 587 7.54 13.44 26.23
N GLY A 588 7.55 12.11 26.38
CA GLY A 588 8.20 11.20 25.46
C GLY A 588 9.66 10.89 25.75
N LYS A 589 10.25 11.49 26.78
CA LYS A 589 11.65 11.22 27.15
C LYS A 589 11.73 9.93 27.96
N GLN A 590 12.75 9.12 27.66
CA GLN A 590 13.04 7.92 28.44
C GLN A 590 13.40 8.30 29.88
N ILE A 591 12.78 7.65 30.86
CA ILE A 591 13.04 7.89 32.28
C ILE A 591 14.45 7.38 32.61
N SER A 592 15.20 8.16 33.41
CA SER A 592 16.53 7.77 33.87
C SER A 592 16.46 6.54 34.78
N LEU A 593 17.54 5.75 34.89
CA LEU A 593 17.54 4.61 35.81
C LEU A 593 17.39 5.06 37.27
N ALA A 594 17.98 6.19 37.63
CA ALA A 594 17.89 6.76 38.97
C ALA A 594 16.45 7.17 39.33
N ASP A 595 15.69 7.69 38.37
CA ASP A 595 14.29 8.02 38.58
C ASP A 595 13.41 6.76 38.60
N LEU A 596 13.67 5.77 37.72
CA LEU A 596 13.01 4.47 37.79
C LEU A 596 13.24 3.75 39.13
N TYR A 597 14.44 3.88 39.71
CA TYR A 597 14.75 3.30 41.01
C TYR A 597 13.91 3.92 42.13
N LYS A 598 13.62 5.23 42.07
CA LYS A 598 12.77 5.89 43.07
C LYS A 598 11.34 5.35 43.01
N ASP A 599 10.82 5.14 41.81
CA ASP A 599 9.43 4.71 41.61
C ASP A 599 9.24 3.19 41.79
N TYR A 600 10.29 2.39 41.57
CA TYR A 600 10.25 0.92 41.58
C TYR A 600 11.34 0.27 42.46
N GLU A 601 11.73 0.91 43.57
CA GLU A 601 12.85 0.52 44.43
C GLU A 601 12.80 -0.97 44.86
N ALA A 602 11.62 -1.45 45.26
CA ALA A 602 11.41 -2.83 45.69
C ALA A 602 11.72 -3.84 44.57
N THR A 603 11.37 -3.51 43.32
CA THR A 603 11.63 -4.34 42.14
C THR A 603 13.12 -4.36 41.80
N PHE A 604 13.81 -3.22 41.88
CA PHE A 604 15.26 -3.15 41.66
C PHE A 604 16.02 -4.00 42.69
N LYS A 605 15.64 -3.92 43.97
CA LYS A 605 16.23 -4.73 45.06
C LYS A 605 15.96 -6.22 44.87
N ARG A 606 14.71 -6.60 44.52
CA ARG A 606 14.33 -8.00 44.23
C ARG A 606 15.15 -8.62 43.09
N LEU A 607 15.46 -7.83 42.06
CA LEU A 607 16.17 -8.29 40.87
C LEU A 607 17.69 -8.12 40.94
N GLY A 608 18.22 -7.58 42.04
CA GLY A 608 19.66 -7.32 42.20
C GLY A 608 20.21 -6.37 41.12
N ILE A 609 19.44 -5.34 40.75
CA ILE A 609 19.87 -4.35 39.76
C ILE A 609 20.51 -3.18 40.51
N GLU A 610 21.83 -3.07 40.43
CA GLU A 610 22.57 -1.91 40.94
C GLU A 610 22.44 -0.72 39.99
N LEU A 611 22.45 0.50 40.53
CA LEU A 611 22.26 1.74 39.77
C LEU A 611 23.46 2.14 38.92
#